data_AF-A0A645DAI9-F1
#
_entry.id   AF-A0A645DAI9-F1
#
_cell.length_a   1.000
_cell.length_b   1.000
_cell.length_c   1.000
_cell.angle_alpha   90.00
_cell.angle_beta   90.00
_cell.angle_gamma   90.00
#
_symmetry.space_group_name_H-M   'P 1'
#
loop_
_entity.id
_entity.type
_entity.pdbx_description
1 polymer ?
#
loop_
_entity_poly.entity_id
_entity_poly.type
_entity_poly.pdbx_seq_one_letter_code
_entity_poly.pdbx_strand_id
1 'polypeptide(L)' 'MAGAFGSYMDISNAIKTGLLPNVPLSKITPIGNSSGLGACRFAVADGLWTLADYVRKNTAHMELATHKDFQSKFIKNLEF' A
#
# COMPACT_ATOMS: atom_id res chain seq x y z
N MET A 1 2.95 -5.38 1.50
CA MET A 1 1.56 -5.06 1.89
C MET A 1 1.52 -4.63 3.33
N ALA A 2 1.00 -3.44 3.59
CA ALA A 2 0.82 -2.90 4.95
C ALA A 2 -0.67 -2.69 5.23
N GLY A 3 -1.01 -2.49 6.51
CA GLY A 3 -2.37 -2.22 6.96
C GLY A 3 -2.82 -3.19 8.06
N ALA A 4 -3.95 -2.89 8.71
CA ALA A 4 -4.47 -3.67 9.84
C ALA A 4 -4.75 -5.14 9.48
N PHE A 5 -5.15 -5.40 8.24
CA PHE A 5 -5.37 -6.74 7.71
C PHE A 5 -4.08 -7.42 7.24
N GLY A 6 -2.96 -6.69 7.15
CA GLY A 6 -1.74 -7.14 6.49
C GLY A 6 -1.15 -8.45 7.02
N SER A 7 -1.30 -8.71 8.32
CA SER A 7 -0.74 -9.91 8.97
C SER A 7 -1.66 -11.14 8.91
N TYR A 8 -2.96 -10.97 8.65
CA TYR A 8 -3.97 -12.04 8.70
C TYR A 8 -4.74 -12.23 7.39
N MET A 9 -4.49 -11.38 6.39
CA MET A 9 -5.11 -11.47 5.07
C MET A 9 -4.55 -12.67 4.30
N ASP A 10 -5.43 -13.55 3.83
CA ASP A 10 -5.09 -14.56 2.85
C ASP A 10 -4.89 -13.87 1.48
N ILE A 11 -3.62 -13.78 1.05
CA ILE A 11 -3.23 -13.12 -0.19
C ILE A 11 -3.81 -13.84 -1.41
N SER A 12 -3.93 -15.18 -1.38
CA SER A 12 -4.51 -15.94 -2.48
C SER A 12 -5.98 -15.58 -2.65
N ASN A 13 -6.73 -15.50 -1.56
CA ASN A 13 -8.14 -15.10 -1.60
C ASN A 13 -8.30 -13.63 -2.00
N ALA A 14 -7.45 -12.72 -1.52
CA ALA A 14 -7.48 -11.32 -1.92
C ALA A 14 -7.24 -11.11 -3.43
N ILE A 15 -6.39 -11.95 -4.05
CA ILE A 15 -6.23 -11.96 -5.51
C ILE A 15 -7.50 -12.52 -6.18
N LYS A 16 -8.04 -13.64 -5.69
CA LYS A 16 -9.25 -14.27 -6.26
C LYS A 16 -10.47 -13.34 -6.22
N THR A 17 -10.62 -12.52 -5.18
CA THR A 17 -11.74 -11.58 -5.04
C THR A 17 -11.51 -10.24 -5.76
N GLY A 18 -10.39 -10.07 -6.47
CA GLY A 18 -10.07 -8.84 -7.20
C GLY A 18 -9.58 -7.68 -6.33
N LEU A 19 -9.35 -7.88 -5.01
CA LEU A 19 -8.79 -6.86 -4.12
C LEU A 19 -7.33 -6.55 -4.46
N LEU A 20 -6.56 -7.59 -4.83
CA LEU A 20 -5.17 -7.46 -5.25
C LEU A 20 -5.03 -7.87 -6.72
N PRO A 21 -4.08 -7.27 -7.46
CA PRO A 21 -3.82 -7.66 -8.84
C PRO A 21 -3.32 -9.11 -8.91
N ASN A 22 -3.62 -9.80 -10.01
CA ASN A 22 -3.15 -11.16 -10.28
C ASN A 22 -1.64 -11.18 -10.58
N VAL A 23 -0.83 -11.24 -9.52
CA VAL A 23 0.63 -11.32 -9.58
C VAL A 23 1.13 -12.53 -8.77
N PRO A 24 2.33 -13.07 -9.05
CA PRO A 24 2.89 -14.15 -8.26
C PRO A 24 2.97 -13.78 -6.77
N LEU A 25 2.60 -14.73 -5.89
CA LEU A 25 2.63 -14.53 -4.44
C LEU A 25 4.02 -14.12 -3.91
N SER A 26 5.09 -14.57 -4.57
CA SER A 26 6.47 -14.19 -4.24
C SER A 26 6.76 -12.70 -4.39
N LYS A 27 5.92 -11.93 -5.08
CA LYS A 27 6.01 -10.46 -5.19
C LYS A 27 5.33 -9.73 -4.04
N ILE A 28 4.61 -10.44 -3.16
CA ILE A 28 3.80 -9.82 -2.10
C ILE A 28 4.33 -10.26 -0.73
N THR A 29 4.93 -9.29 -0.02
CA THR A 29 5.41 -9.49 1.34
C THR A 29 4.52 -8.72 2.32
N PRO A 30 3.81 -9.37 3.26
CA PRO A 30 3.09 -8.69 4.32
C PRO A 30 4.07 -8.08 5.34
N ILE A 31 3.87 -6.82 5.71
CA ILE A 31 4.71 -6.09 6.67
C ILE A 31 3.91 -5.51 7.84
N GLY A 32 2.62 -5.85 7.95
CA GLY A 32 1.74 -5.44 9.04
C GLY A 32 1.51 -3.92 9.11
N ASN A 33 1.48 -3.39 10.33
CA ASN A 33 1.32 -1.95 10.57
C ASN A 33 2.65 -1.21 10.33
N SER A 34 2.90 -0.82 9.08
CA SER A 34 4.12 -0.12 8.69
C SER A 34 4.23 1.29 9.28
N SER A 35 3.11 1.99 9.53
CA SER A 35 3.15 3.33 10.11
C SER A 35 3.59 3.30 11.57
N GLY A 36 3.04 2.38 12.36
CA GLY A 36 3.43 2.19 13.76
C GLY A 36 4.89 1.75 13.90
N LEU A 37 5.30 0.71 13.15
CA LEU A 37 6.68 0.24 13.16
C LEU A 37 7.66 1.31 12.65
N GLY A 38 7.26 2.07 11.63
CA GLY A 38 8.02 3.20 11.09
C GLY A 38 8.24 4.29 12.14
N ALA A 39 7.18 4.68 12.87
CA ALA A 39 7.28 5.68 13.94
C ALA A 39 8.23 5.23 15.06
N CYS A 40 8.12 3.97 15.52
CA CYS A 40 9.04 3.44 16.53
C CYS A 40 10.49 3.45 16.05
N ARG A 41 10.76 3.03 14.81
CA ARG A 41 12.11 3.06 14.21
C ARG A 41 12.65 4.47 14.11
N PHE A 42 11.82 5.40 13.67
CA PHE A 42 12.17 6.80 13.53
C PHE A 42 12.51 7.46 14.87
N ALA A 43 11.84 7.06 15.95
CA ALA A 43 12.08 7.60 17.28
C ALA A 43 13.44 7.19 17.89
N VAL A 44 14.03 6.07 17.45
CA VAL A 44 15.23 5.49 18.09
C VAL A 44 16.47 5.42 17.21
N ALA A 45 16.33 5.60 15.89
CA ALA A 45 17.45 5.47 14.95
C ALA A 45 17.89 6.83 14.40
N ASP A 46 19.20 7.08 14.50
CA ASP A 46 19.82 8.25 13.88
C ASP A 46 19.83 8.14 12.35
N GLY A 47 19.75 9.29 11.67
CA GLY A 47 19.90 9.38 10.21
C GLY A 47 18.66 9.02 9.39
N LEU A 48 17.55 8.57 9.99
CA LEU A 48 16.31 8.29 9.26
C LEU A 48 15.62 9.56 8.73
N TRP A 49 15.92 10.73 9.30
CA TRP A 49 15.41 12.02 8.81
C TRP A 49 15.73 12.27 7.34
N THR A 50 16.97 12.04 6.92
CA THR A 50 17.38 12.25 5.52
C THR A 50 16.61 11.34 4.56
N LEU A 51 16.42 10.07 4.95
CA LEU A 51 15.63 9.12 4.16
C LEU A 51 14.16 9.53 4.10
N ALA A 52 13.57 9.91 5.23
CA ALA A 52 12.17 10.33 5.29
C ALA A 52 11.92 11.60 4.45
N ASP A 53 12.82 12.60 4.53
CA ASP A 53 12.71 13.81 3.71
C ASP A 53 12.93 13.52 2.22
N TYR A 54 13.85 12.61 1.87
CA TYR A 54 14.00 12.14 0.50
C TYR A 54 12.70 11.51 -0.02
N VAL A 55 12.09 10.58 0.72
CA VAL A 55 10.83 9.95 0.31
C VAL A 55 9.72 10.99 0.19
N ARG A 56 9.61 11.92 1.15
CA ARG A 56 8.61 13.00 1.13
C ARG A 56 8.76 13.89 -0.11
N LYS A 57 9.98 14.29 -0.45
CA LYS A 57 10.27 15.13 -1.63
C LYS A 57 10.02 14.43 -2.97
N ASN A 58 10.15 13.10 -3.00
CA ASN A 58 9.98 12.30 -4.22
C ASN A 58 8.62 11.61 -4.32
N THR A 59 7.69 11.91 -3.40
CA THR A 59 6.32 11.40 -3.45
C THR A 59 5.39 12.47 -3.99
N ALA A 60 4.62 12.15 -5.02
CA ALA A 60 3.60 13.03 -5.58
C ALA A 60 2.20 12.55 -5.17
N HIS A 61 1.33 13.49 -4.77
CA HIS A 61 -0.08 13.22 -4.55
C HIS A 61 -0.83 13.22 -5.89
N MET A 62 -1.63 12.19 -6.13
CA MET A 62 -2.50 12.09 -7.30
C MET A 62 -3.95 12.08 -6.84
N GLU A 63 -4.72 13.08 -7.25
CA GLU A 63 -6.15 13.19 -6.92
C GLU A 63 -6.96 12.26 -7.82
N LEU A 64 -7.47 11.16 -7.26
CA LEU A 64 -8.22 10.16 -8.01
C LEU A 64 -9.64 10.62 -8.34
N ALA A 65 -10.24 11.49 -7.53
CA ALA A 65 -11.62 11.95 -7.74
C ALA A 65 -11.78 12.75 -9.05
N THR A 66 -10.72 13.42 -9.50
CA THR A 66 -10.68 14.19 -10.75
C THR A 66 -9.95 13.46 -11.88
N HIS A 67 -9.40 12.26 -11.60
CA HIS A 67 -8.65 11.49 -12.59
C HIS A 67 -9.62 10.83 -13.59
N LYS A 68 -9.50 11.20 -14.87
CA LYS A 68 -10.44 10.82 -15.94
C LYS A 68 -10.74 9.32 -16.02
N ASP A 69 -9.74 8.47 -15.76
CA ASP A 69 -9.88 7.02 -15.87
C ASP A 69 -10.31 6.33 -14.57
N PHE A 70 -10.31 7.02 -13.43
CA PHE A 70 -10.53 6.36 -12.14
C PHE A 70 -11.97 5.86 -12.01
N GLN A 71 -12.96 6.69 -12.37
CA GLN A 71 -14.37 6.33 -12.26
C GLN A 71 -14.70 5.09 -13.11
N SER A 72 -14.24 5.04 -14.36
CA SER A 72 -14.50 3.89 -15.24
C SER A 72 -13.82 2.61 -14.73
N LYS A 73 -12.58 2.72 -14.23
CA LYS A 73 -11.87 1.60 -13.59
C LYS A 73 -12.57 1.13 -12.32
N PHE A 74 -13.03 2.05 -11.47
CA PHE A 74 -13.69 1.73 -10.22
C PHE A 74 -15.00 0.97 -10.46
N ILE A 75 -15.90 1.50 -11.31
CA ILE A 75 -17.17 0.86 -11.65
C ILE A 75 -16.96 -0.54 -12.25
N LYS A 76 -15.97 -0.69 -13.15
CA LYS A 76 -15.63 -1.99 -13.74
C LYS A 76 -15.23 -3.06 -12.71
N ASN A 77 -14.72 -2.65 -11.54
CA ASN A 77 -14.27 -3.56 -10.49
C ASN A 77 -15.23 -3.60 -9.29
N LEU A 78 -16.46 -3.07 -9.42
CA LEU A 78 -17.53 -3.24 -8.41
C LEU A 78 -18.33 -4.54 -8.59
N GLU A 79 -18.42 -5.05 -9.82
CA GLU A 79 -19.08 -6.30 -10.12
C GLU A 79 -18.07 -7.44 -9.93
N PHE A 80 -18.32 -8.30 -8.93
CA PHE A 80 -17.49 -9.46 -8.59
C PHE A 80 -17.68 -10.61 -9.58
#